data_AF-A0AA44KUD1-F1
#
_entry.id   AF-A0AA44KUD1-F1
#
_cell.length_a   1.000
_cell.length_b   1.000
_cell.length_c   1.000
_cell.angle_alpha   90.00
_cell.angle_beta   90.00
_cell.angle_gamma   90.00
#
_symmetry.space_group_name_H-M   'P 1'
#
loop_
_entity.id
_entity.type
_entity.pdbx_description
1 polymer ?
#
loop_
_entity_poly.entity_id
_entity_poly.type
_entity_poly.pdbx_seq_one_letter_code
_entity_poly.pdbx_strand_id
1 'polypeptide(L)'
;MLGVAKMYTRMIKMLRGLDGRDMIPGVIKARFGAYRSVIERLNEATDNFIFIFDPKGMFYKDTHKEKQKQGYRILKHDLFVGYETLQIDRYQKVVVYIRVETEQSTYEERGEALSNFLQHLTECKNIRPIHLVFHQYDLYPIPHMEQFLRESATYHIHHSIVVESQSALQHIYGKEAAQRIITSYNTTILA
;
A
#
# COMPACT_ATOMS: atom_id res chain seq x y z
N MET A 1 27.97 -11.20 -0.36
CA MET A 1 26.69 -10.47 -0.21
C MET A 1 26.59 -9.54 1.02
N LEU A 2 27.69 -9.18 1.71
CA LEU A 2 27.67 -8.27 2.87
C LEU A 2 27.88 -6.78 2.53
N GLY A 3 28.47 -6.47 1.37
CA GLY A 3 28.80 -5.09 0.98
C GLY A 3 27.58 -4.24 0.60
N VAL A 4 26.56 -4.87 -0.01
CA VAL A 4 25.36 -4.18 -0.51
C VAL A 4 24.49 -3.69 0.65
N ALA A 5 24.27 -4.51 1.69
CA ALA A 5 23.51 -4.11 2.88
C ALA A 5 24.13 -2.92 3.62
N LYS A 6 25.47 -2.88 3.72
CA LYS A 6 26.22 -1.79 4.38
C LYS A 6 26.10 -0.46 3.63
N MET A 7 26.02 -0.51 2.29
CA MET A 7 25.85 0.67 1.44
C MET A 7 24.46 1.30 1.62
N TYR A 8 23.41 0.47 1.70
CA TYR A 8 22.03 0.95 1.91
C TYR A 8 21.80 1.52 3.31
N THR A 9 22.36 0.92 4.37
CA THR A 9 22.27 1.50 5.72
C THR A 9 22.92 2.88 5.80
N ARG A 10 23.99 3.12 5.02
CA ARG A 10 24.63 4.44 4.92
C ARG A 10 23.75 5.46 4.18
N MET A 11 23.13 5.06 3.07
CA MET A 11 22.19 5.92 2.33
C MET A 11 20.97 6.29 3.18
N ILE A 12 20.39 5.34 3.93
CA ILE A 12 19.24 5.60 4.82
C ILE A 12 19.62 6.59 5.93
N LYS A 13 20.83 6.49 6.49
CA LYS A 13 21.34 7.47 7.46
C LYS A 13 21.58 8.85 6.85
N MET A 14 22.04 8.94 5.61
CA MET A 14 22.21 10.23 4.91
C MET A 14 20.87 10.91 4.63
N LEU A 15 19.84 10.15 4.26
CA LEU A 15 18.50 10.69 4.00
C LEU A 15 17.82 11.22 5.28
N ARG A 16 18.12 10.63 6.46
CA ARG A 16 17.68 11.15 7.77
C ARG A 16 18.38 12.44 8.21
N GLY A 17 19.52 12.79 7.60
CA GLY A 17 20.32 13.96 7.98
C GLY A 17 19.94 15.26 7.27
N LEU A 18 19.11 15.20 6.23
CA LEU A 18 18.91 16.34 5.33
C LEU A 18 17.69 17.22 5.65
N ASP A 19 16.63 16.70 6.28
CA ASP A 19 15.53 17.55 6.75
C ASP A 19 14.72 16.82 7.83
N GLY A 20 14.81 17.28 9.07
CA GLY A 20 14.14 16.70 10.24
C GLY A 20 12.63 16.91 10.28
N ARG A 21 11.90 16.61 9.20
CA ARG A 21 10.44 16.54 9.20
C ARG A 21 9.97 15.15 8.81
N ASP A 22 9.12 14.58 9.65
CA ASP A 22 8.40 13.34 9.39
C ASP A 22 7.55 13.49 8.12
N MET A 23 7.97 12.84 7.03
CA MET A 23 7.29 12.86 5.74
C MET A 23 6.73 11.47 5.39
N ILE A 24 5.40 11.36 5.38
CA ILE A 24 4.66 10.16 4.94
C ILE A 24 4.53 10.18 3.41
N PRO A 25 5.06 9.18 2.64
CA PRO A 25 5.11 9.25 1.18
C PRO A 25 4.31 8.15 0.45
N GLY A 26 3.73 8.51 -0.71
CA GLY A 26 2.65 7.76 -1.35
C GLY A 26 2.89 7.00 -2.68
N VAL A 27 4.06 6.97 -3.32
CA VAL A 27 4.35 5.95 -4.37
C VAL A 27 5.80 5.52 -4.31
N ILE A 28 6.04 4.20 -4.35
CA ILE A 28 7.38 3.61 -4.23
C ILE A 28 7.66 2.71 -5.44
N LYS A 29 8.67 3.04 -6.25
CA LYS A 29 9.22 2.16 -7.30
C LYS A 29 9.98 1.00 -6.66
N ALA A 30 9.81 -0.23 -7.15
CA ALA A 30 10.65 -1.33 -6.69
C ALA A 30 10.99 -2.37 -7.77
N ARG A 31 12.28 -2.41 -8.16
CA ARG A 31 12.93 -3.68 -8.54
C ARG A 31 13.13 -4.53 -7.27
N PHE A 32 13.07 -5.85 -7.42
CA PHE A 32 13.10 -6.92 -6.39
C PHE A 32 13.89 -6.70 -5.08
N GLY A 33 14.85 -5.78 -4.98
CA GLY A 33 15.53 -5.39 -3.73
C GLY A 33 14.87 -4.28 -2.89
N ALA A 34 14.00 -3.45 -3.48
CA ALA A 34 13.39 -2.28 -2.81
C ALA A 34 12.07 -2.58 -2.08
N TYR A 35 11.51 -3.78 -2.24
CA TYR A 35 10.41 -4.25 -1.38
C TYR A 35 10.77 -4.17 0.10
N ARG A 36 12.06 -4.31 0.42
CA ARG A 36 12.59 -4.11 1.77
C ARG A 36 12.41 -2.68 2.28
N SER A 37 12.47 -1.64 1.45
CA SER A 37 12.22 -0.26 1.88
C SER A 37 10.74 0.05 2.13
N VAL A 38 9.82 -0.60 1.39
CA VAL A 38 8.38 -0.55 1.69
C VAL A 38 8.11 -1.27 3.01
N ILE A 39 8.75 -2.41 3.24
CA ILE A 39 8.72 -3.14 4.52
C ILE A 39 9.31 -2.30 5.66
N GLU A 40 10.47 -1.68 5.46
CA GLU A 40 11.15 -0.88 6.47
C GLU A 40 10.32 0.36 6.84
N ARG A 41 9.66 1.00 5.87
CA ARG A 41 8.74 2.11 6.14
C ARG A 41 7.40 1.67 6.70
N LEU A 42 6.86 0.53 6.26
CA LEU A 42 5.73 -0.10 6.94
C LEU A 42 6.09 -0.34 8.39
N ASN A 43 7.28 -0.87 8.70
CA ASN A 43 7.76 -1.06 10.06
C ASN A 43 7.87 0.27 10.83
N GLU A 44 8.13 1.39 10.16
CA GLU A 44 8.14 2.73 10.78
C GLU A 44 6.75 3.40 10.84
N ALA A 45 5.77 2.94 10.04
CA ALA A 45 4.44 3.51 9.97
C ALA A 45 3.73 3.41 11.32
N THR A 46 3.24 4.55 11.81
CA THR A 46 2.50 4.69 13.07
C THR A 46 0.98 4.60 12.87
N ASP A 47 0.51 4.49 11.63
CA ASP A 47 -0.90 4.38 11.32
C ASP A 47 -1.49 3.15 12.00
N ASN A 48 -2.61 3.35 12.69
CA ASN A 48 -3.26 2.29 13.45
C ASN A 48 -3.94 1.25 12.53
N PHE A 49 -4.35 1.66 11.32
CA PHE A 49 -5.11 0.81 10.40
C PHE A 49 -4.41 0.74 9.05
N ILE A 50 -3.76 -0.38 8.76
CA ILE A 50 -2.98 -0.59 7.54
C ILE A 50 -3.60 -1.74 6.75
N PHE A 51 -3.92 -1.50 5.48
CA PHE A 51 -4.44 -2.51 4.57
C PHE A 51 -3.46 -2.71 3.42
N ILE A 52 -2.98 -3.94 3.25
CA ILE A 52 -1.98 -4.29 2.25
C ILE A 52 -2.63 -5.20 1.22
N PHE A 53 -2.82 -4.68 0.02
CA PHE A 53 -3.29 -5.44 -1.13
C PHE A 53 -2.12 -6.17 -1.75
N ASP A 54 -2.18 -7.50 -1.76
CA ASP A 54 -1.14 -8.39 -2.29
C ASP A 54 -1.79 -9.55 -3.04
N PRO A 55 -1.61 -9.67 -4.37
CA PRO A 55 -2.24 -10.71 -5.18
C PRO A 55 -1.66 -12.09 -4.86
N LYS A 56 -0.40 -12.16 -4.45
CA LYS A 56 0.29 -13.45 -4.21
C LYS A 56 0.17 -13.90 -2.76
N GLY A 57 -0.30 -13.02 -1.86
CA GLY A 57 -0.35 -13.28 -0.43
C GLY A 57 1.00 -13.77 0.12
N MET A 58 2.11 -13.30 -0.46
CA MET A 58 3.47 -13.77 -0.15
C MET A 58 4.17 -12.90 0.88
N PHE A 59 3.64 -11.72 1.18
CA PHE A 59 4.20 -10.80 2.16
C PHE A 59 3.91 -11.23 3.60
N TYR A 60 4.64 -12.24 4.11
CA TYR A 60 4.19 -12.91 5.34
C TYR A 60 5.17 -13.16 6.46
N LYS A 61 6.49 -13.08 6.28
CA LYS A 61 7.37 -13.53 7.38
C LYS A 61 8.06 -12.41 8.13
N ASP A 62 8.69 -11.48 7.42
CA ASP A 62 9.52 -10.48 8.09
C ASP A 62 8.70 -9.28 8.59
N THR A 63 7.83 -8.71 7.75
CA THR A 63 6.93 -7.60 8.14
C THR A 63 5.90 -8.03 9.19
N HIS A 64 5.39 -9.25 9.07
CA HIS A 64 4.41 -9.82 10.00
C HIS A 64 4.98 -9.86 11.42
N LYS A 65 6.17 -10.45 11.58
CA LYS A 65 6.83 -10.57 12.88
C LYS A 65 7.11 -9.21 13.50
N GLU A 66 7.56 -8.25 12.69
CA GLU A 66 7.90 -6.92 13.20
C GLU A 66 6.66 -6.13 13.62
N LYS A 67 5.59 -6.16 12.82
CA LYS A 67 4.32 -5.51 13.18
C LYS A 67 3.65 -6.15 14.40
N GLN A 68 3.75 -7.47 14.55
CA GLN A 68 3.31 -8.12 15.79
C GLN A 68 4.07 -7.63 17.01
N LYS A 69 5.41 -7.46 16.95
CA LYS A 69 6.20 -6.89 18.06
C LYS A 69 5.78 -5.46 18.39
N GLN A 70 5.31 -4.70 17.40
CA GLN A 70 4.78 -3.35 17.58
C GLN A 70 3.32 -3.31 18.09
N GLY A 71 2.73 -4.47 18.39
CA GLY A 71 1.38 -4.60 18.95
C GLY A 71 0.25 -4.63 17.92
N TYR A 72 0.55 -4.75 16.62
CA TYR A 72 -0.49 -4.88 15.61
C TYR A 72 -1.14 -6.26 15.64
N ARG A 73 -2.47 -6.28 15.54
CA ARG A 73 -3.20 -7.48 15.14
C ARG A 73 -3.02 -7.69 13.64
N ILE A 74 -2.66 -8.90 13.24
CA ILE A 74 -2.54 -9.25 11.83
C ILE A 74 -3.75 -10.06 11.40
N LEU A 75 -4.45 -9.60 10.37
CA LEU A 75 -5.61 -10.25 9.78
C LEU A 75 -5.36 -10.54 8.30
N LYS A 76 -6.09 -11.52 7.78
CA LYS A 76 -6.16 -11.81 6.35
C LYS A 76 -7.59 -11.61 5.87
N HIS A 77 -7.73 -11.11 4.66
CA HIS A 77 -9.03 -10.94 4.02
C HIS A 77 -8.89 -11.15 2.51
N ASP A 78 -10.00 -11.43 1.85
CA ASP A 78 -10.10 -11.51 0.40
C ASP A 78 -10.99 -10.37 -0.07
N LEU A 79 -10.54 -9.61 -1.07
CA LEU A 79 -11.26 -8.44 -1.60
C LEU A 79 -12.71 -8.78 -1.99
N PHE A 80 -12.98 -10.02 -2.41
CA PHE A 80 -14.26 -10.43 -2.96
C PHE A 80 -15.23 -11.05 -1.93
N VAL A 81 -14.78 -11.35 -0.71
CA VAL A 81 -15.60 -12.04 0.31
C VAL A 81 -16.52 -11.10 1.10
N GLY A 82 -16.36 -9.79 0.92
CA GLY A 82 -17.19 -8.77 1.56
C GLY A 82 -16.70 -8.39 2.97
N TYR A 83 -16.72 -7.09 3.24
CA TYR A 83 -16.01 -6.47 4.37
C TYR A 83 -16.75 -6.54 5.70
N GLU A 84 -18.02 -6.94 5.70
CA GLU A 84 -18.83 -7.11 6.92
C GLU A 84 -18.22 -8.11 7.91
N THR A 85 -17.37 -9.01 7.40
CA THR A 85 -16.66 -10.01 8.19
C THR A 85 -15.41 -9.45 8.89
N LEU A 86 -14.92 -8.28 8.50
CA LEU A 86 -13.75 -7.60 9.08
C LEU A 86 -14.18 -6.79 10.31
N GLN A 87 -14.18 -7.42 11.49
CA GLN A 87 -14.44 -6.76 12.77
C GLN A 87 -13.22 -5.96 13.27
N ILE A 88 -12.76 -5.01 12.45
CA ILE A 88 -11.52 -4.24 12.65
C ILE A 88 -11.60 -3.17 13.73
N ASP A 89 -12.82 -2.68 14.00
CA ASP A 89 -13.13 -1.68 15.03
C ASP A 89 -12.83 -2.16 16.46
N ARG A 90 -12.66 -3.47 16.65
CA ARG A 90 -12.28 -4.10 17.93
C ARG A 90 -10.80 -3.93 18.29
N TYR A 91 -9.97 -3.42 17.38
CA TYR A 91 -8.52 -3.36 17.56
C TYR A 91 -8.00 -1.92 17.55
N GLN A 92 -7.02 -1.65 18.42
CA GLN A 92 -6.31 -0.37 18.42
C GLN A 92 -5.29 -0.25 17.29
N LYS A 93 -4.71 -1.37 16.84
CA LYS A 93 -3.74 -1.45 15.75
C LYS A 93 -3.96 -2.71 14.94
N VAL A 94 -4.14 -2.58 13.63
CA VAL A 94 -4.38 -3.71 12.72
C VAL A 94 -3.63 -3.56 11.40
N VAL A 95 -3.06 -4.67 10.95
CA VAL A 95 -2.61 -4.86 9.56
C VAL A 95 -3.51 -5.91 8.94
N VAL A 96 -4.19 -5.56 7.85
CA VAL A 96 -5.03 -6.48 7.09
C VAL A 96 -4.35 -6.75 5.75
N TYR A 97 -3.98 -8.00 5.53
CA TYR A 97 -3.52 -8.45 4.21
C TYR A 97 -4.74 -8.82 3.37
N ILE A 98 -5.00 -8.02 2.36
CA ILE A 98 -6.09 -8.21 1.40
C ILE A 98 -5.53 -8.94 0.19
N ARG A 99 -6.00 -10.16 -0.02
CA ARG A 99 -5.76 -10.88 -1.28
C ARG A 99 -6.59 -10.26 -2.37
N VAL A 100 -5.95 -9.99 -3.51
CA VAL A 100 -6.63 -9.63 -4.76
C VAL A 100 -6.52 -10.82 -5.69
N GLU A 101 -7.61 -11.56 -5.87
CA GLU A 101 -7.68 -12.62 -6.88
C GLU A 101 -7.50 -12.02 -8.28
N THR A 102 -6.76 -12.71 -9.15
CA THR A 102 -6.46 -12.26 -10.52
C THR A 102 -6.71 -13.32 -11.57
N GLU A 103 -6.70 -14.60 -11.19
CA GLU A 103 -6.90 -15.73 -12.11
C GLU A 103 -8.39 -15.92 -12.44
N GLN A 104 -9.27 -15.65 -11.47
CA GLN A 104 -10.72 -15.87 -11.58
C GLN A 104 -11.52 -14.57 -11.57
N SER A 105 -10.87 -13.41 -11.60
CA SER A 105 -11.52 -12.09 -11.62
C SER A 105 -11.21 -11.34 -12.92
N THR A 106 -12.19 -10.65 -13.45
CA THR A 106 -12.04 -9.66 -14.51
C THR A 106 -11.43 -8.35 -13.99
N TYR A 107 -11.05 -7.47 -14.91
CA TYR A 107 -10.53 -6.14 -14.58
C TYR A 107 -11.62 -5.29 -13.91
N GLU A 108 -12.85 -5.37 -14.43
CA GLU A 108 -14.03 -4.65 -13.97
C GLU A 108 -14.46 -5.08 -12.57
N GLU A 109 -14.52 -6.40 -12.31
CA GLU A 109 -14.87 -6.95 -11.00
C GLU A 109 -13.91 -6.49 -9.90
N ARG A 110 -12.61 -6.38 -10.20
CA ARG A 110 -11.64 -5.81 -9.24
C ARG A 110 -11.94 -4.35 -8.91
N GLY A 111 -12.40 -3.57 -9.88
CA GLY A 111 -12.80 -2.18 -9.70
C GLY A 111 -14.03 -2.03 -8.82
N GLU A 112 -15.05 -2.83 -9.09
CA GLU A 112 -16.27 -2.87 -8.28
C GLU A 112 -15.96 -3.29 -6.83
N ALA A 113 -15.18 -4.36 -6.64
CA ALA A 113 -14.81 -4.84 -5.32
C ALA A 113 -14.00 -3.80 -4.51
N LEU A 114 -13.10 -3.07 -5.17
CA LEU A 114 -12.35 -1.98 -4.52
C LEU A 114 -13.24 -0.76 -4.21
N SER A 115 -14.21 -0.45 -5.05
CA SER A 115 -15.16 0.65 -4.81
C SER A 115 -16.08 0.34 -3.62
N ASN A 116 -16.59 -0.89 -3.56
CA ASN A 116 -17.35 -1.39 -2.42
C ASN A 116 -16.49 -1.38 -1.14
N PHE A 117 -15.19 -1.66 -1.25
CA PHE A 117 -14.28 -1.53 -0.12
C PHE A 117 -14.18 -0.11 0.40
N LEU A 118 -13.98 0.83 -0.52
CA LEU A 118 -13.87 2.23 -0.15
C LEU A 118 -15.13 2.70 0.58
N GLN A 119 -16.30 2.37 0.03
CA GLN A 119 -17.58 2.70 0.66
C GLN A 119 -17.61 2.20 2.11
N HIS A 120 -17.29 0.93 2.34
CA HIS A 120 -17.24 0.38 3.68
C HIS A 120 -16.25 1.13 4.60
N LEU A 121 -15.03 1.40 4.12
CA LEU A 121 -14.05 2.17 4.89
C LEU A 121 -14.56 3.57 5.24
N THR A 122 -15.29 4.24 4.36
CA THR A 122 -15.88 5.57 4.62
C THR A 122 -16.99 5.54 5.66
N GLU A 123 -17.76 4.46 5.74
CA GLU A 123 -18.80 4.25 6.75
C GLU A 123 -18.20 3.97 8.14
N CYS A 124 -17.06 3.27 8.19
CA CYS A 124 -16.33 3.00 9.43
C CYS A 124 -15.50 4.21 9.90
N LYS A 125 -16.15 5.19 10.54
CA LYS A 125 -15.47 6.43 11.02
C LYS A 125 -14.46 6.20 12.15
N ASN A 126 -14.59 5.11 12.92
CA ASN A 126 -13.79 4.87 14.12
C ASN A 126 -12.36 4.38 13.84
N ILE A 127 -12.04 4.04 12.59
CA ILE A 127 -10.79 3.39 12.19
C ILE A 127 -9.85 4.33 11.42
N ARG A 128 -9.68 5.56 11.90
CA ARG A 128 -8.85 6.59 11.24
C ARG A 128 -7.58 6.92 12.05
N PRO A 129 -6.47 7.32 11.40
CA PRO A 129 -6.23 7.35 9.94
C PRO A 129 -6.03 5.95 9.35
N ILE A 130 -6.29 5.80 8.04
CA ILE A 130 -6.09 4.55 7.28
C ILE A 130 -4.91 4.71 6.34
N HIS A 131 -4.13 3.63 6.19
CA HIS A 131 -3.12 3.50 5.13
C HIS A 131 -3.42 2.30 4.23
N LEU A 132 -3.68 2.57 2.94
CA LEU A 132 -3.82 1.56 1.91
C LEU A 132 -2.51 1.40 1.15
N VAL A 133 -2.02 0.17 1.06
CA VAL A 133 -0.77 -0.18 0.37
C VAL A 133 -1.09 -1.14 -0.76
N PHE A 134 -0.96 -0.68 -2.00
CA PHE A 134 -1.10 -1.49 -3.22
C PHE A 134 0.25 -2.03 -3.62
N HIS A 135 0.60 -3.22 -3.13
CA HIS A 135 1.90 -3.83 -3.37
C HIS A 135 1.93 -4.67 -4.64
N GLN A 136 2.89 -4.42 -5.54
CA GLN A 136 3.07 -5.17 -6.81
C GLN A 136 1.95 -4.86 -7.79
N TYR A 137 1.50 -3.61 -7.79
CA TYR A 137 0.25 -3.19 -8.42
C TYR A 137 0.18 -3.51 -9.92
N ASP A 138 1.32 -3.59 -10.61
CA ASP A 138 1.39 -3.97 -12.02
C ASP A 138 0.86 -5.39 -12.30
N LEU A 139 0.80 -6.26 -11.28
CA LEU A 139 0.33 -7.64 -11.43
C LEU A 139 -1.19 -7.78 -11.33
N TYR A 140 -1.89 -6.76 -10.82
CA TYR A 140 -3.33 -6.80 -10.56
C TYR A 140 -3.94 -5.41 -10.76
N PRO A 141 -3.80 -4.83 -11.97
CA PRO A 141 -4.33 -3.50 -12.22
C PRO A 141 -5.83 -3.45 -11.94
N ILE A 142 -6.27 -2.32 -11.40
CA ILE A 142 -7.67 -2.05 -11.04
C ILE A 142 -8.14 -0.81 -11.82
N PRO A 143 -9.33 -0.82 -12.44
CA PRO A 143 -9.83 0.33 -13.19
C PRO A 143 -10.15 1.50 -12.27
N HIS A 144 -10.24 2.69 -12.85
CA HIS A 144 -10.64 3.92 -12.17
C HIS A 144 -9.77 4.29 -10.95
N MET A 145 -8.53 3.79 -10.86
CA MET A 145 -7.64 4.04 -9.73
C MET A 145 -7.41 5.55 -9.47
N GLU A 146 -7.31 6.38 -10.52
CA GLU A 146 -7.22 7.84 -10.35
C GLU A 146 -8.41 8.42 -9.54
N GLN A 147 -9.63 8.00 -9.89
CA GLN A 147 -10.84 8.43 -9.20
C GLN A 147 -10.86 7.91 -7.76
N PHE A 148 -10.56 6.62 -7.56
CA PHE A 148 -10.47 6.00 -6.25
C PHE A 148 -9.54 6.78 -5.32
N LEU A 149 -8.31 7.09 -5.76
CA LEU A 149 -7.30 7.79 -4.97
C LEU A 149 -7.75 9.20 -4.56
N ARG A 150 -8.42 9.90 -5.48
CA ARG A 150 -8.94 11.25 -5.23
C ARG A 150 -10.07 11.21 -4.20
N GLU A 151 -11.02 10.30 -4.34
CA GLU A 151 -12.18 10.19 -3.46
C GLU A 151 -11.77 9.78 -2.04
N SER A 152 -10.97 8.72 -1.93
CA SER A 152 -10.46 8.20 -0.66
C SER A 152 -9.62 9.21 0.13
N ALA A 153 -8.82 10.04 -0.55
CA ALA A 153 -8.02 11.08 0.11
C ALA A 153 -8.88 12.08 0.92
N THR A 154 -10.14 12.32 0.52
CA THR A 154 -11.06 13.20 1.26
C THR A 154 -11.46 12.65 2.64
N TYR A 155 -11.20 11.36 2.90
CA TYR A 155 -11.58 10.65 4.11
C TYR A 155 -10.38 10.32 5.03
N HIS A 156 -9.26 11.04 4.93
CA HIS A 156 -8.03 10.77 5.69
C HIS A 156 -7.51 9.34 5.46
N ILE A 157 -7.59 8.89 4.21
CA ILE A 157 -7.01 7.64 3.74
C ILE A 157 -5.75 7.97 2.98
N HIS A 158 -4.63 7.45 3.48
CA HIS A 158 -3.33 7.53 2.83
C HIS A 158 -3.14 6.35 1.89
N HIS A 159 -2.41 6.58 0.81
CA HIS A 159 -2.18 5.58 -0.23
C HIS A 159 -0.69 5.41 -0.46
N SER A 160 -0.25 4.17 -0.65
CA SER A 160 1.04 3.83 -1.20
C SER A 160 0.87 2.85 -2.35
N ILE A 161 1.19 3.26 -3.57
CA ILE A 161 1.23 2.34 -4.72
C ILE A 161 2.68 1.91 -4.95
N VAL A 162 2.89 0.59 -5.07
CA VAL A 162 4.20 0.00 -5.31
C VAL A 162 4.20 -0.70 -6.66
N VAL A 163 4.98 -0.16 -7.59
CA VAL A 163 5.11 -0.64 -8.98
C VAL A 163 6.56 -0.89 -9.35
N GLU A 164 6.80 -1.77 -10.32
CA GLU A 164 8.12 -2.06 -10.87
C GLU A 164 8.69 -0.83 -11.60
N SER A 165 7.86 -0.10 -12.34
CA SER A 165 8.28 1.09 -13.09
C SER A 165 7.13 2.06 -13.37
N GLN A 166 7.46 3.33 -13.63
CA GLN A 166 6.47 4.30 -14.13
C GLN A 166 5.89 3.87 -15.48
N SER A 167 6.69 3.21 -16.33
CA SER A 167 6.22 2.69 -17.62
C SER A 167 5.12 1.64 -17.47
N ALA A 168 5.13 0.86 -16.39
CA ALA A 168 4.08 -0.10 -16.11
C ALA A 168 2.74 0.61 -15.82
N LEU A 169 2.74 1.67 -15.00
CA LEU A 169 1.55 2.51 -14.82
C LEU A 169 1.08 3.16 -16.13
N GLN A 170 2.00 3.65 -16.96
CA GLN A 170 1.65 4.22 -18.27
C GLN A 170 1.07 3.19 -19.22
N HIS A 171 1.51 1.93 -19.15
CA HIS A 171 0.96 0.85 -19.95
C HIS A 171 -0.47 0.51 -19.52
N ILE A 172 -0.74 0.53 -18.21
CA ILE A 172 -2.06 0.22 -17.64
C ILE A 172 -3.07 1.35 -17.91
N TYR A 173 -2.70 2.61 -17.63
CA TYR A 173 -3.65 3.74 -17.64
C TYR A 173 -3.47 4.72 -18.81
N GLY A 174 -2.46 4.52 -19.64
CA GLY A 174 -2.02 5.53 -20.61
C GLY A 174 -1.17 6.62 -19.96
N LYS A 175 -0.41 7.34 -20.80
CA LYS A 175 0.59 8.32 -20.34
C LYS A 175 0.01 9.41 -19.46
N GLU A 176 -1.11 10.01 -19.85
CA GLU A 176 -1.70 11.14 -19.15
C GLU A 176 -2.26 10.78 -17.77
N ALA A 177 -3.05 9.71 -17.69
CA ALA A 177 -3.63 9.27 -16.43
C ALA A 177 -2.55 8.76 -15.47
N ALA A 178 -1.58 8.00 -15.97
CA ALA A 178 -0.43 7.57 -15.16
C ALA A 178 0.37 8.76 -14.61
N GLN A 179 0.56 9.82 -15.42
CA GLN A 179 1.23 11.03 -14.96
C GLN A 179 0.43 11.71 -13.85
N ARG A 180 -0.89 11.85 -14.00
CA ARG A 180 -1.76 12.44 -12.97
C ARG A 180 -1.71 11.65 -11.66
N ILE A 181 -1.77 10.31 -11.76
CA ILE A 181 -1.59 9.42 -10.61
C ILE A 181 -0.26 9.75 -9.95
N ILE A 182 0.87 9.69 -10.67
CA ILE A 182 2.21 9.93 -10.10
C ILE A 182 2.32 11.31 -9.44
N THR A 183 1.83 12.36 -10.09
CA THR A 183 1.93 13.75 -9.57
C THR A 183 1.00 14.02 -8.38
N SER A 184 -0.07 13.24 -8.23
CA SER A 184 -0.98 13.37 -7.08
C SER A 184 -0.36 12.92 -5.76
N TYR A 185 0.81 12.28 -5.82
CA TYR A 185 1.50 11.76 -4.64
C TYR A 185 2.61 12.67 -4.14
N ASN A 186 2.59 12.90 -2.82
CA ASN A 186 3.56 13.75 -2.12
C ASN A 186 5.02 13.29 -2.25
N THR A 187 5.26 12.04 -2.67
CA THR A 187 6.61 11.53 -2.87
C THR A 187 6.56 10.37 -3.84
N THR A 188 7.39 10.48 -4.87
CA THR A 188 7.71 9.39 -5.79
C THR A 188 9.14 8.96 -5.52
N ILE A 189 9.34 7.73 -5.03
CA ILE A 189 10.68 7.17 -4.87
C ILE A 189 11.03 6.44 -6.16
N LEU A 190 12.00 6.95 -6.91
CA LEU A 190 12.56 6.30 -8.08
C LEU A 190 13.85 5.56 -7.67
N ALA A 191 13.76 4.23 -7.49
CA ALA A 191 14.91 3.34 -7.29
C ALA A 191 15.40 2.72 -8.62
#